data_AF-A0A9X7MXG4-F1
#
_entry.id   AF-A0A9X7MXG4-F1
#
_cell.length_a   1.000
_cell.length_b   1.000
_cell.length_c   1.000
_cell.angle_alpha   90.00
_cell.angle_beta   90.00
_cell.angle_gamma   90.00
#
_symmetry.space_group_name_H-M   'P 1'
#
loop_
_entity.id
_entity.type
_entity.pdbx_description
1 polymer ?
#
loop_
_entity_poly.entity_id
_entity_poly.type
_entity_poly.pdbx_seq_one_letter_code
_entity_poly.pdbx_strand_id
1 'polypeptide(L)'
;MKVAAYRLNEVWPRTQNLPALLAYVEQQLGSLPPNADAQLLDLFEHIVVSDFGRFRLSAVVGGPGAAGMPRVDPEVIAYAQLSGCIEGSVTFNPWHESVTLDAFSALLLPLLDGCHTQDELLEVIADAVAEGRLGFLRDDRPITDRAELGRVGVLHLHRVLESLLA
;
A
#
# COMPACT_ATOMS: atom_id res chain seq x y z
N MET A 1 -3.11 10.67 23.78
CA MET A 1 -2.11 9.81 23.13
C MET A 1 -2.71 8.64 22.35
N LYS A 2 -3.63 7.84 22.90
CA LYS A 2 -4.29 6.74 22.13
C LYS A 2 -4.90 7.19 20.80
N VAL A 3 -5.66 8.28 20.81
CA VAL A 3 -6.26 8.88 19.59
C VAL A 3 -5.18 9.24 18.55
N ALA A 4 -4.06 9.78 19.00
CA ALA A 4 -2.96 10.16 18.13
C ALA A 4 -2.28 8.93 17.50
N ALA A 5 -1.98 7.91 18.29
CA ALA A 5 -1.41 6.65 17.80
C ALA A 5 -2.35 5.95 16.81
N TYR A 6 -3.66 5.93 17.11
CA TYR A 6 -4.67 5.38 16.21
C TYR A 6 -4.68 6.13 14.86
N ARG A 7 -4.64 7.46 14.90
CA ARG A 7 -4.58 8.29 13.69
C ARG A 7 -3.32 8.00 12.85
N LEU A 8 -2.16 7.87 13.50
CA LEU A 8 -0.91 7.56 12.81
C LEU A 8 -0.97 6.19 12.09
N ASN A 9 -1.63 5.19 12.68
CA ASN A 9 -1.88 3.92 12.02
C ASN A 9 -2.88 4.04 10.85
N GLU A 10 -3.96 4.81 11.00
CA GLU A 10 -4.95 4.99 9.93
C GLU A 10 -4.41 5.73 8.71
N VAL A 11 -3.48 6.66 8.91
CA VAL A 11 -2.91 7.42 7.79
C VAL A 11 -1.77 6.70 7.10
N TRP A 12 -1.16 5.71 7.76
CA TRP A 12 -0.09 4.91 7.17
C TRP A 12 -0.57 4.37 5.81
N PRO A 13 0.22 4.57 4.73
CA PRO A 13 1.63 4.96 4.68
C PRO A 13 1.90 6.45 4.50
N ARG A 14 0.87 7.31 4.51
CA ARG A 14 1.04 8.76 4.41
C ARG A 14 1.62 9.37 5.68
N THR A 15 2.38 10.44 5.49
CA THR A 15 2.86 11.25 6.62
C THR A 15 1.75 12.14 7.17
N GLN A 16 1.72 12.29 8.48
CA GLN A 16 0.84 13.21 9.19
C GLN A 16 1.69 14.24 9.95
N ASN A 17 1.48 15.53 9.69
CA ASN A 17 2.16 16.59 10.43
C ASN A 17 1.51 16.85 11.80
N LEU A 18 2.30 17.42 12.72
CA LEU A 18 1.88 17.69 14.10
C LEU A 18 0.64 18.60 14.20
N PRO A 19 0.54 19.75 13.50
CA PRO A 19 -0.64 20.60 13.58
C PRO A 19 -1.95 19.88 13.19
N ALA A 20 -1.94 19.07 12.13
CA ALA A 20 -3.14 18.35 11.72
C ALA A 20 -3.43 17.13 12.61
N LEU A 21 -2.41 16.54 13.26
CA LEU A 21 -2.64 15.52 14.29
C LEU A 21 -3.29 16.13 15.54
N LEU A 22 -2.84 17.31 15.98
CA LEU A 22 -3.44 18.05 17.08
C LEU A 22 -4.90 18.39 16.81
N ALA A 23 -5.20 18.93 15.62
CA ALA A 23 -6.57 19.24 15.22
C ALA A 23 -7.46 17.98 15.22
N TYR A 24 -6.95 16.84 14.73
CA TYR A 24 -7.67 15.57 14.78
C TYR A 24 -7.93 15.12 16.23
N VAL A 25 -6.92 15.21 17.11
CA VAL A 25 -7.05 14.82 18.52
C VAL A 25 -8.07 15.71 19.24
N GLU A 26 -8.03 17.03 18.99
CA GLU A 26 -9.01 17.97 19.55
C GLU A 26 -10.43 17.63 19.10
N GLN A 27 -10.62 17.37 17.81
CA GLN A 27 -11.92 16.99 17.26
C GLN A 27 -12.49 15.72 17.91
N GLN A 28 -11.66 14.71 18.16
CA GLN A 28 -12.09 13.45 18.76
C GLN A 28 -12.35 13.55 20.28
N LEU A 29 -11.65 14.44 20.98
CA LEU A 29 -11.75 14.59 22.43
C LEU A 29 -12.69 15.75 22.86
N GLY A 30 -13.06 16.63 21.94
CA GLY A 30 -13.86 17.84 22.19
C GLY A 30 -13.04 19.03 22.73
N SER A 31 -11.95 18.76 23.44
CA SER A 31 -10.93 19.74 23.80
C SER A 31 -9.57 19.06 24.00
N LEU A 32 -8.50 19.82 23.80
CA LEU A 32 -7.15 19.34 24.09
C LEU A 32 -6.85 19.41 25.60
N PRO A 33 -6.19 18.38 26.17
CA PRO A 33 -5.69 18.47 27.52
C PRO A 33 -4.60 19.55 27.63
N PRO A 34 -4.40 20.15 28.82
CA PRO A 34 -3.23 20.99 29.06
C PRO A 34 -1.95 20.23 28.71
N ASN A 35 -1.04 20.88 27.98
CA ASN A 35 0.22 20.31 27.48
C ASN A 35 0.08 19.20 26.42
N ALA A 36 -1.03 19.15 25.66
CA ALA A 36 -1.19 18.20 24.56
C ALA A 36 -0.02 18.23 23.57
N ASP A 37 0.50 19.42 23.25
CA ASP A 37 1.65 19.60 22.36
C ASP A 37 2.90 18.91 22.89
N ALA A 38 3.24 19.14 24.16
CA ALA A 38 4.39 18.50 24.80
C ALA A 38 4.23 16.98 24.87
N GLN A 39 3.05 16.48 25.24
CA GLN A 39 2.78 15.04 25.28
C GLN A 39 2.87 14.37 23.90
N LEU A 40 2.46 15.08 22.83
CA LEU A 40 2.60 14.58 21.46
C LEU A 40 4.06 14.60 21.00
N LEU A 41 4.83 15.62 21.37
CA LEU A 41 6.26 15.66 21.09
C LEU A 41 7.00 14.52 21.79
N ASP A 42 6.70 14.27 23.08
CA ASP A 42 7.26 13.13 23.82
C ASP A 42 6.90 11.79 23.15
N LEU A 43 5.66 11.66 22.65
CA LEU A 43 5.23 10.48 21.89
C LEU A 43 6.03 10.32 20.59
N PHE A 44 6.20 11.40 19.82
CA PHE A 44 6.96 11.36 18.57
C PHE A 44 8.43 11.02 18.82
N GLU A 45 9.04 11.63 19.82
CA GLU A 45 10.40 11.31 20.23
C GLU A 45 10.52 9.82 20.56
N HIS A 46 9.61 9.29 21.38
CA HIS A 46 9.61 7.88 21.74
C HIS A 46 9.45 6.95 20.52
N ILE A 47 8.52 7.27 19.61
CA ILE A 47 8.29 6.48 18.38
C ILE A 47 9.53 6.48 17.48
N VAL A 48 10.18 7.63 17.30
CA VAL A 48 11.35 7.77 16.43
C VAL A 48 12.59 7.14 17.05
N VAL A 49 12.87 7.42 18.32
CA VAL A 49 14.05 6.88 19.03
C VAL A 49 13.98 5.36 19.18
N SER A 50 12.76 4.81 19.34
CA SER A 50 12.55 3.37 19.48
C SER A 50 12.37 2.64 18.14
N ASP A 51 12.52 3.33 17.01
CA ASP A 51 12.34 2.78 15.65
C ASP A 51 10.92 2.19 15.40
N PHE A 52 9.91 2.66 16.14
CA PHE A 52 8.51 2.25 15.99
C PHE A 52 7.73 3.05 14.95
N GLY A 53 8.37 4.04 14.32
CA GLY A 53 7.75 4.83 13.27
C GLY A 53 8.77 5.60 12.46
N ARG A 54 8.32 6.08 11.30
CA ARG A 54 9.16 6.77 10.34
C ARG A 54 8.79 8.24 10.24
N PHE A 55 9.78 9.07 9.91
CA PHE A 55 9.57 10.50 9.67
C PHE A 55 10.25 10.93 8.37
N ARG A 56 9.71 11.97 7.74
CA ARG A 56 10.33 12.67 6.61
C ARG A 56 10.09 14.16 6.72
N LEU A 57 10.98 14.93 6.11
CA LEU A 57 10.81 16.38 5.93
C LEU A 57 9.85 16.70 4.77
N SER A 58 9.83 15.84 3.75
CA SER A 58 8.88 15.90 2.64
C SER A 58 7.74 14.93 2.89
N ALA A 59 6.51 15.42 2.72
CA ALA A 59 5.33 14.61 2.95
C ALA A 59 5.24 13.43 1.97
N VAL A 60 4.93 12.24 2.49
CA VAL A 60 4.48 11.11 1.68
C VAL A 60 2.96 11.25 1.53
N VAL A 61 2.52 11.55 0.32
CA VAL A 61 1.10 11.82 -0.01
C VAL A 61 0.39 10.63 -0.66
N GLY A 62 1.16 9.62 -1.10
CA GLY A 62 0.66 8.42 -1.77
C GLY A 62 -0.22 7.53 -0.89
N GLY A 63 -1.10 6.76 -1.49
CA GLY A 63 -2.00 5.83 -0.81
C GLY A 63 -2.86 5.09 -1.83
N PRO A 64 -3.70 4.14 -1.40
CA PRO A 64 -4.60 3.45 -2.32
C PRO A 64 -5.41 4.48 -3.11
N GLY A 65 -5.52 4.24 -4.43
CA GLY A 65 -6.29 5.06 -5.35
C GLY A 65 -7.77 5.19 -4.96
N ALA A 66 -8.60 5.69 -5.87
CA ALA A 66 -10.04 5.73 -5.62
C ALA A 66 -10.56 4.33 -5.26
N ALA A 67 -11.60 4.25 -4.42
CA ALA A 67 -12.15 2.97 -3.99
C ALA A 67 -12.50 2.09 -5.22
N GLY A 68 -11.85 0.93 -5.33
CA GLY A 68 -12.04 -0.01 -6.44
C GLY A 68 -11.24 0.29 -7.72
N MET A 69 -10.46 1.37 -7.77
CA MET A 69 -9.56 1.73 -8.90
C MET A 69 -8.15 1.97 -8.36
N PRO A 70 -7.35 0.90 -8.22
CA PRO A 70 -6.02 1.00 -7.65
C PRO A 70 -5.11 1.82 -8.55
N ARG A 71 -4.25 2.63 -7.91
CA ARG A 71 -3.30 3.51 -8.61
C ARG A 71 -1.99 3.56 -7.84
N VAL A 72 -0.88 3.49 -8.56
CA VAL A 72 0.46 3.82 -8.07
C VAL A 72 1.00 5.07 -8.79
N ASP A 73 2.08 5.64 -8.27
CA ASP A 73 2.72 6.78 -8.91
C ASP A 73 3.35 6.37 -10.27
N PRO A 74 3.24 7.20 -11.32
CA PRO A 74 3.76 6.87 -12.66
C PRO A 74 5.26 6.52 -12.66
N GLU A 75 6.04 7.10 -11.75
CA GLU A 75 7.47 6.83 -11.59
C GLU A 75 7.75 5.39 -11.17
N VAL A 76 6.88 4.78 -10.34
CA VAL A 76 6.99 3.38 -9.90
C VAL A 76 6.81 2.44 -11.09
N ILE A 77 5.85 2.74 -11.96
CA ILE A 77 5.60 2.00 -13.19
C ILE A 77 6.76 2.18 -14.17
N ALA A 78 7.16 3.43 -14.41
CA ALA A 78 8.22 3.76 -15.35
C ALA A 78 9.56 3.09 -14.97
N TYR A 79 9.91 3.08 -13.68
CA TYR A 79 11.13 2.45 -13.21
C TYR A 79 11.13 0.93 -13.44
N ALA A 80 10.03 0.24 -13.14
CA ALA A 80 9.91 -1.19 -13.41
C ALA A 80 9.98 -1.53 -14.90
N GLN A 81 9.40 -0.68 -15.76
CA GLN A 81 9.43 -0.84 -17.21
C GLN A 81 10.85 -0.75 -17.79
N LEU A 82 11.76 -0.01 -17.17
CA LEU A 82 13.18 0.00 -17.58
C LEU A 82 13.83 -1.38 -17.47
N SER A 83 13.32 -2.22 -16.57
CA SER A 83 13.76 -3.61 -16.39
C SER A 83 12.88 -4.62 -17.14
N GLY A 84 11.95 -4.14 -17.97
CA GLY A 84 11.01 -4.97 -18.73
C GLY A 84 9.76 -5.38 -17.96
N CYS A 85 9.58 -4.95 -16.70
CA CYS A 85 8.43 -5.31 -15.85
C CYS A 85 8.18 -6.82 -15.80
N ILE A 86 9.25 -7.58 -15.55
CA ILE A 86 9.22 -9.04 -15.44
C ILE A 86 9.44 -9.48 -13.98
N GLU A 87 9.15 -10.75 -13.68
CA GLU A 87 9.48 -11.35 -12.40
C GLU A 87 10.98 -11.14 -12.06
N GLY A 88 11.25 -10.75 -10.81
CA GLY A 88 12.57 -10.41 -10.31
C GLY A 88 12.99 -8.96 -10.56
N SER A 89 12.25 -8.19 -11.37
CA SER A 89 12.48 -6.75 -11.51
C SER A 89 12.29 -6.03 -10.19
N VAL A 90 12.95 -4.89 -10.01
CA VAL A 90 12.83 -4.08 -8.79
C VAL A 90 12.19 -2.74 -9.11
N THR A 91 11.30 -2.29 -8.24
CA THR A 91 10.79 -0.91 -8.19
C THR A 91 10.85 -0.40 -6.75
N PHE A 92 10.14 0.68 -6.43
CA PHE A 92 10.09 1.24 -5.10
C PHE A 92 8.69 1.68 -4.67
N ASN A 93 8.44 1.66 -3.35
CA ASN A 93 7.22 2.21 -2.75
C ASN A 93 7.37 3.72 -2.45
N PRO A 94 6.33 4.42 -1.96
CA PRO A 94 6.40 5.85 -1.60
C PRO A 94 7.45 6.18 -0.53
N TRP A 95 7.88 5.19 0.26
CA TRP A 95 8.98 5.34 1.21
C TRP A 95 10.37 5.11 0.60
N HIS A 96 10.46 4.87 -0.71
CA HIS A 96 11.66 4.53 -1.47
C HIS A 96 12.33 3.23 -1.02
N GLU A 97 11.54 2.28 -0.51
CA GLU A 97 12.00 0.93 -0.22
C GLU A 97 11.94 0.10 -1.50
N SER A 98 12.95 -0.73 -1.72
CA SER A 98 12.97 -1.62 -2.88
C SER A 98 11.87 -2.67 -2.77
N VAL A 99 11.09 -2.80 -3.83
CA VAL A 99 10.05 -3.81 -4.00
C VAL A 99 10.45 -4.71 -5.15
N THR A 100 10.73 -5.99 -4.88
CA THR A 100 10.97 -7.00 -5.91
C THR A 100 9.64 -7.53 -6.43
N LEU A 101 9.44 -7.47 -7.75
CA LEU A 101 8.22 -7.91 -8.41
C LEU A 101 8.23 -9.44 -8.53
N ASP A 102 7.24 -10.10 -7.95
CA ASP A 102 6.89 -11.46 -8.35
C ASP A 102 6.14 -11.45 -9.69
N ALA A 103 5.88 -12.62 -10.27
CA ALA A 103 5.16 -12.73 -11.54
C ALA A 103 3.80 -11.99 -11.54
N PHE A 104 3.14 -11.94 -10.39
CA PHE A 104 1.83 -11.33 -10.22
C PHE A 104 1.91 -9.80 -10.20
N SER A 105 2.85 -9.25 -9.41
CA SER A 105 3.15 -7.83 -9.32
C SER A 105 3.66 -7.29 -10.66
N ALA A 106 4.52 -8.05 -11.34
CA ALA A 106 5.02 -7.72 -12.67
C ALA A 106 3.91 -7.63 -13.72
N LEU A 107 2.94 -8.55 -13.68
CA LEU A 107 1.76 -8.52 -14.56
C LEU A 107 0.87 -7.31 -14.30
N LEU A 108 0.60 -7.02 -13.02
CA LEU A 108 -0.41 -6.03 -12.64
C LEU A 108 0.12 -4.60 -12.61
N LEU A 109 1.38 -4.38 -12.25
CA LEU A 109 1.95 -3.05 -12.04
C LEU A 109 1.67 -2.06 -13.19
N PRO A 110 1.80 -2.43 -14.48
CA PRO A 110 1.49 -1.53 -15.59
C PRO A 110 0.02 -1.11 -15.69
N LEU A 111 -0.89 -1.86 -15.05
CA LEU A 111 -2.34 -1.65 -15.04
C LEU A 111 -2.82 -0.90 -13.79
N LEU A 112 -1.93 -0.61 -12.84
CA LEU A 112 -2.24 0.16 -11.63
C LEU A 112 -2.16 1.67 -11.91
N ASP A 113 -2.81 2.11 -12.97
CA ASP A 113 -2.83 3.50 -13.45
C ASP A 113 -4.05 4.29 -12.94
N GLY A 114 -4.99 3.61 -12.27
CA GLY A 114 -6.27 4.16 -11.85
C GLY A 114 -7.34 4.16 -12.94
N CYS A 115 -7.06 3.61 -14.13
CA CYS A 115 -8.04 3.42 -15.19
C CYS A 115 -8.74 2.05 -15.10
N HIS A 116 -8.07 1.07 -14.48
CA HIS A 116 -8.60 -0.28 -14.33
C HIS A 116 -9.28 -0.46 -12.97
N THR A 117 -10.49 -1.00 -13.02
CA THR A 117 -11.21 -1.45 -11.84
C THR A 117 -10.61 -2.73 -11.29
N GLN A 118 -10.86 -3.00 -10.00
CA GLN A 118 -10.48 -4.26 -9.38
C GLN A 118 -11.01 -5.48 -10.16
N ASP A 119 -12.23 -5.43 -10.68
CA ASP A 119 -12.82 -6.54 -11.44
C ASP A 119 -12.08 -6.76 -12.77
N GLU A 120 -11.72 -5.69 -13.48
CA GLU A 120 -10.92 -5.78 -14.72
C GLU A 120 -9.53 -6.36 -14.44
N LEU A 121 -8.89 -5.98 -13.33
CA LEU A 121 -7.61 -6.57 -12.92
C LEU A 121 -7.75 -8.07 -12.60
N LEU A 122 -8.87 -8.49 -11.99
CA LEU A 122 -9.15 -9.91 -11.71
C LEU A 122 -9.38 -10.73 -12.99
N GLU A 123 -9.99 -10.14 -14.01
CA GLU A 123 -10.12 -10.79 -15.32
C GLU A 123 -8.75 -10.97 -15.99
N VAL A 124 -7.86 -9.96 -15.92
CA VAL A 124 -6.47 -10.10 -16.42
C VAL A 124 -5.72 -11.24 -15.73
N ILE A 125 -5.95 -11.42 -14.43
CA ILE A 125 -5.37 -12.54 -13.66
C ILE A 125 -5.95 -13.87 -14.14
N ALA A 126 -7.27 -13.95 -14.32
CA ALA A 126 -7.94 -15.17 -14.77
C ALA A 126 -7.45 -15.59 -16.17
N ASP A 127 -7.31 -14.63 -17.08
CA ASP A 127 -6.79 -14.85 -18.43
C ASP A 127 -5.33 -15.32 -18.38
N ALA A 128 -4.48 -14.69 -17.57
CA ALA A 128 -3.10 -15.11 -17.41
C ALA A 128 -2.96 -16.52 -16.82
N VAL A 129 -3.88 -16.94 -15.95
CA VAL A 129 -3.94 -18.32 -15.44
C VAL A 129 -4.39 -19.30 -16.53
N ALA A 130 -5.43 -18.94 -17.30
CA ALA A 130 -5.91 -19.76 -18.41
C ALA A 130 -4.85 -19.97 -19.51
N GLU A 131 -4.02 -18.96 -19.74
CA GLU A 131 -2.88 -19.00 -20.67
C GLU A 131 -1.65 -19.71 -20.10
N GLY A 132 -1.67 -20.10 -18.81
CA GLY A 132 -0.55 -20.74 -18.12
C GLY A 132 0.64 -19.80 -17.84
N ARG A 133 0.44 -18.48 -17.93
CA ARG A 133 1.44 -17.47 -17.55
C ARG A 133 1.51 -17.25 -16.04
N LEU A 134 0.40 -17.50 -15.35
CA LEU A 134 0.30 -17.52 -13.90
C LEU A 134 -0.27 -18.85 -13.41
N GLY A 135 0.02 -19.20 -12.16
CA GLY A 135 -0.55 -20.36 -11.52
C GLY A 135 -0.74 -20.12 -10.03
N PHE A 136 -1.88 -20.57 -9.52
CA PHE A 136 -2.13 -20.63 -8.08
C PHE A 136 -2.15 -22.08 -7.64
N LEU A 137 -1.53 -22.36 -6.50
CA LEU A 137 -1.51 -23.68 -5.89
C LEU A 137 -2.28 -23.64 -4.57
N ARG A 138 -3.09 -24.67 -4.35
CA ARG A 138 -3.69 -24.99 -3.06
C ARG A 138 -3.43 -26.45 -2.75
N ASP A 139 -2.79 -26.72 -1.62
CA ASP A 139 -2.38 -28.07 -1.23
C ASP A 139 -1.62 -28.79 -2.37
N ASP A 140 -0.67 -28.07 -2.98
CA ASP A 140 0.14 -28.47 -4.14
C ASP A 140 -0.65 -28.81 -5.43
N ARG A 141 -1.93 -28.41 -5.50
CA ARG A 141 -2.78 -28.61 -6.69
C ARG A 141 -3.09 -27.28 -7.37
N PRO A 142 -3.05 -27.21 -8.71
CA PRO A 142 -3.47 -26.03 -9.44
C PRO A 142 -4.93 -25.68 -9.15
N ILE A 143 -5.18 -24.41 -8.83
CA ILE A 143 -6.53 -23.88 -8.73
C ILE A 143 -7.00 -23.56 -10.16
N THR A 144 -8.09 -24.19 -10.59
CA THR A 144 -8.71 -23.98 -11.91
C THR A 144 -10.16 -23.52 -11.82
N ASP A 145 -10.76 -23.59 -10.63
CA ASP A 145 -12.11 -23.09 -10.39
C ASP A 145 -12.13 -21.56 -10.41
N ARG A 146 -13.04 -20.98 -11.22
CA ARG A 146 -13.09 -19.52 -11.42
C ARG A 146 -13.49 -18.75 -10.16
N ALA A 147 -14.38 -19.29 -9.33
CA ALA A 147 -14.79 -18.62 -8.10
C ALA A 147 -13.65 -18.62 -7.08
N GLU A 148 -12.89 -19.72 -7.02
CA GLU A 148 -11.71 -19.82 -6.18
C GLU A 148 -10.56 -18.92 -6.67
N LEU A 149 -10.32 -18.88 -7.99
CA LEU A 149 -9.37 -17.95 -8.61
C LEU A 149 -9.70 -16.49 -8.27
N GLY A 150 -10.99 -16.11 -8.33
CA GLY A 150 -11.42 -14.77 -7.93
C GLY A 150 -11.06 -14.44 -6.47
N ARG A 151 -11.30 -15.37 -5.53
CA ARG A 151 -10.95 -15.15 -4.12
C ARG A 151 -9.45 -15.03 -3.89
N VAL A 152 -8.65 -15.91 -4.50
CA VAL A 152 -7.20 -15.90 -4.32
C VAL A 152 -6.57 -14.69 -5.04
N GLY A 153 -7.10 -14.32 -6.20
CA GLY A 153 -6.70 -13.13 -6.95
C GLY A 153 -6.92 -11.84 -6.15
N VAL A 154 -8.05 -11.69 -5.45
CA VAL A 154 -8.30 -10.52 -4.57
C VAL A 154 -7.27 -10.42 -3.45
N LEU A 155 -6.93 -11.56 -2.81
CA LEU A 155 -5.93 -11.59 -1.74
C LEU A 155 -4.54 -11.18 -2.25
N HIS A 156 -4.15 -11.68 -3.42
CA HIS A 156 -2.85 -11.34 -4.00
C HIS A 156 -2.82 -9.90 -4.49
N LEU A 157 -3.90 -9.39 -5.07
CA LEU A 157 -4.01 -7.98 -5.46
C LEU A 157 -3.85 -7.07 -4.24
N HIS A 158 -4.50 -7.39 -3.12
CA HIS A 158 -4.31 -6.64 -1.87
C HIS A 158 -2.83 -6.64 -1.44
N ARG A 159 -2.17 -7.80 -1.46
CA ARG A 159 -0.74 -7.90 -1.10
C ARG A 159 0.15 -7.05 -2.00
N VAL A 160 -0.10 -7.05 -3.31
CA VAL A 160 0.65 -6.21 -4.27
C VAL A 160 0.45 -4.73 -3.96
N LEU A 161 -0.78 -4.32 -3.72
CA LEU A 161 -1.09 -2.94 -3.38
C LEU A 161 -0.47 -2.54 -2.04
N GLU A 162 -0.51 -3.40 -1.02
CA GLU A 162 0.18 -3.16 0.23
C GLU A 162 1.68 -2.97 0.00
N SER A 163 2.34 -3.85 -0.76
CA SER A 163 3.78 -3.71 -1.00
C SER A 163 4.15 -2.47 -1.81
N LEU A 164 3.33 -2.07 -2.79
CA LEU A 164 3.64 -0.95 -3.69
C LEU A 164 3.22 0.39 -3.13
N LEU A 165 2.30 0.42 -2.17
CA LEU A 165 1.78 1.65 -1.60
C LEU A 165 2.27 1.91 -0.19
N ALA A 166 2.67 0.88 0.58
CA ALA A 166 3.15 0.99 1.97
C ALA A 166 4.43 1.83 2.12
#